data_AF-A0A7X4FQN5-F1
#
_entry.id   AF-A0A7X4FQN5-F1
#
_cell.length_a   1.000
_cell.length_b   1.000
_cell.length_c   1.000
_cell.angle_alpha   90.00
_cell.angle_beta   90.00
_cell.angle_gamma   90.00
#
_symmetry.space_group_name_H-M   'P 1'
#
loop_
_entity.id
_entity.type
_entity.pdbx_description
1 polymer ?
#
loop_
_entity_poly.entity_id
_entity_poly.type
_entity_poly.pdbx_seq_one_letter_code
_entity_poly.pdbx_strand_id
1 'polypeptide(L)'
;HRGQGTGVTNDVGAVGAFDVSTDRTGRFVLSAYYYQSTAAVHAVNDDGVATFPPVEWRFTAQGAHAILTDRSNRFAYVPHIANRGPNRIYQFRFDAQTGRLTPGDPPFHGPEEYLGPRALAFHPFLDVVYFSDEQGSSVTAYAIDPDEGTLSPLQTISTLPAGYTGNNTCSQIRISSTGEFLFAPNRGHNSVASFRVDDTTGRLTAAGRVGTEPVPRAFGLDPEGRFLFAAGQQSGRLASYAVDHESGDLTPLETYEVGNNPMSVQIPTLDG
;
A
#
# COMPACT_ATOMS: atom_id res chain seq x y z
N HIS A 1 -15.22 -27.06 5.23
CA HIS A 1 -13.80 -27.45 5.05
C HIS A 1 -13.28 -27.00 3.69
N ARG A 2 -12.79 -25.75 3.60
CA ARG A 2 -11.89 -25.27 2.56
C ARG A 2 -11.00 -24.22 3.21
N GLY A 3 -9.77 -24.62 3.56
CA GLY A 3 -8.73 -23.66 3.93
C GLY A 3 -8.30 -22.93 2.67
N GLN A 4 -8.18 -21.60 2.75
CA GLN A 4 -7.61 -20.82 1.66
C GLN A 4 -6.12 -21.17 1.52
N GLY A 5 -5.80 -21.67 0.34
CA GLY A 5 -4.49 -22.22 0.00
C GLY A 5 -3.43 -21.15 -0.16
N THR A 6 -2.34 -21.37 0.56
CA THR A 6 -0.95 -21.00 0.27
C THR A 6 -0.65 -20.71 -1.20
N GLY A 7 -0.25 -19.47 -1.50
CA GLY A 7 0.43 -19.12 -2.74
C GLY A 7 1.90 -19.54 -2.67
N VAL A 8 2.24 -20.65 -3.32
CA VAL A 8 3.63 -21.04 -3.60
C VAL A 8 4.07 -20.30 -4.86
N THR A 9 4.97 -19.32 -4.73
CA THR A 9 5.66 -18.74 -5.88
C THR A 9 6.82 -19.65 -6.27
N ASN A 10 6.61 -20.54 -7.25
CA ASN A 10 7.71 -21.25 -7.89
C ASN A 10 7.92 -20.74 -9.32
N ASP A 11 9.09 -20.13 -9.49
CA ASP A 11 9.99 -20.19 -10.63
C ASP A 11 9.46 -19.88 -12.05
N VAL A 12 9.56 -18.60 -12.40
CA VAL A 12 9.95 -18.17 -13.74
C VAL A 12 11.01 -17.10 -13.53
N GLY A 13 12.14 -17.14 -14.24
CA GLY A 13 13.30 -16.25 -14.10
C GLY A 13 13.07 -14.76 -14.42
N ALA A 14 11.97 -14.19 -13.91
CA ALA A 14 11.57 -12.81 -14.02
C ALA A 14 11.70 -12.15 -12.64
N VAL A 15 12.23 -10.93 -12.60
CA VAL A 15 12.22 -10.11 -11.39
C VAL A 15 10.77 -10.04 -10.88
N GLY A 16 10.49 -10.60 -9.70
CA GLY A 16 9.12 -10.84 -9.22
C GLY A 16 8.28 -9.56 -9.09
N ALA A 17 6.96 -9.73 -8.99
CA ALA A 17 6.04 -8.63 -8.69
C ALA A 17 6.43 -7.96 -7.36
N PHE A 18 6.35 -6.64 -7.32
CA PHE A 18 6.68 -5.85 -6.13
C PHE A 18 5.49 -5.72 -5.17
N ASP A 19 4.30 -5.98 -5.68
CA ASP A 19 3.04 -6.00 -4.96
C ASP A 19 2.09 -6.96 -5.67
N VAL A 20 1.25 -7.62 -4.87
CA VAL A 20 0.21 -8.54 -5.32
C VAL A 20 -1.03 -8.35 -4.46
N SER A 21 -2.18 -8.25 -5.11
CA SER A 21 -3.47 -8.07 -4.46
C SER A 21 -4.56 -8.82 -5.22
N THR A 22 -5.73 -8.98 -4.59
CA THR A 22 -6.93 -9.41 -5.32
C THR A 22 -7.82 -8.23 -5.61
N ASP A 23 -8.66 -8.35 -6.64
CA ASP A 23 -9.82 -7.48 -6.78
C ASP A 23 -10.79 -7.70 -5.61
N ARG A 24 -11.80 -6.83 -5.47
CA ARG A 24 -12.76 -6.91 -4.35
C ARG A 24 -13.61 -8.18 -4.36
N THR A 25 -13.68 -8.90 -5.49
CA THR A 25 -14.43 -10.16 -5.60
C THR A 25 -13.56 -11.42 -5.47
N GLY A 26 -12.23 -11.27 -5.43
CA GLY A 26 -11.29 -12.40 -5.40
C GLY A 26 -11.20 -13.18 -6.72
N ARG A 27 -11.83 -12.71 -7.79
CA ARG A 27 -11.82 -13.34 -9.12
C ARG A 27 -10.55 -13.02 -9.91
N PHE A 28 -9.83 -11.99 -9.52
CA PHE A 28 -8.59 -11.60 -10.18
C PHE A 28 -7.48 -11.34 -9.18
N VAL A 29 -6.27 -11.74 -9.55
CA VAL A 29 -5.02 -11.32 -8.91
C VAL A 29 -4.39 -10.22 -9.75
N LEU A 30 -4.12 -9.08 -9.12
CA LEU A 30 -3.45 -7.93 -9.72
C LEU A 30 -2.02 -7.86 -9.20
N SER A 31 -1.08 -7.54 -10.10
CA SER A 31 0.34 -7.47 -9.77
C SER A 31 1.00 -6.25 -10.40
N ALA A 32 1.86 -5.56 -9.65
CA ALA A 32 2.70 -4.47 -10.14
C ALA A 32 4.16 -4.93 -10.30
N TYR A 33 4.74 -4.65 -11.46
CA TYR A 33 6.10 -5.03 -11.81
C TYR A 33 6.98 -3.80 -11.97
N TYR A 34 7.83 -3.57 -10.96
CA TYR A 34 8.68 -2.39 -10.86
C TYR A 34 9.65 -2.23 -12.04
N TYR A 35 10.33 -3.29 -12.46
CA TYR A 35 11.34 -3.22 -13.53
C TYR A 35 10.75 -3.44 -14.92
N GLN A 36 9.71 -4.27 -15.03
CA GLN A 36 9.05 -4.60 -16.29
C GLN A 36 8.04 -3.52 -16.70
N SER A 37 7.87 -2.48 -15.90
CA SER A 37 7.03 -1.33 -16.22
C SER A 37 5.59 -1.73 -16.53
N THR A 38 5.01 -2.61 -15.72
CA THR A 38 3.77 -3.30 -16.07
C THR A 38 2.86 -3.48 -14.86
N ALA A 39 1.55 -3.32 -15.09
CA ALA A 39 0.48 -3.87 -14.27
C ALA A 39 -0.14 -5.09 -14.98
N ALA A 40 -0.24 -6.22 -14.29
CA ALA A 40 -0.84 -7.44 -14.83
C ALA A 40 -2.07 -7.86 -14.04
N VAL A 41 -3.02 -8.50 -14.72
CA VAL A 41 -4.21 -9.09 -14.10
C VAL A 41 -4.33 -10.55 -14.56
N HIS A 42 -4.44 -11.46 -13.60
CA HIS A 42 -4.65 -12.89 -13.82
C HIS A 42 -6.05 -13.23 -13.29
N ALA A 43 -6.83 -14.01 -14.02
CA ALA A 43 -8.07 -14.57 -13.48
C ALA A 43 -7.73 -15.63 -12.43
N VAL A 44 -8.64 -15.88 -11.50
CA VAL A 44 -8.53 -16.94 -10.49
C VAL A 44 -9.52 -18.05 -10.86
N ASN A 45 -9.02 -19.26 -11.05
CA ASN A 45 -9.83 -20.43 -11.34
C ASN A 45 -10.59 -20.92 -10.10
N ASP A 46 -11.54 -21.83 -10.28
CA ASP A 46 -12.37 -22.40 -9.20
C ASP A 46 -11.55 -23.12 -8.11
N ASP A 47 -10.33 -23.54 -8.42
CA ASP A 47 -9.36 -24.14 -7.49
C ASP A 47 -8.50 -23.10 -6.73
N GLY A 48 -8.73 -21.81 -6.99
CA GLY A 48 -8.00 -20.69 -6.37
C GLY A 48 -6.68 -20.35 -7.05
N VAL A 49 -6.34 -21.00 -8.17
CA VAL A 49 -5.06 -20.78 -8.87
C VAL A 49 -5.20 -19.66 -9.89
N ALA A 50 -4.23 -18.74 -9.89
CA ALA A 50 -4.15 -17.69 -10.90
C ALA A 50 -3.83 -18.28 -12.30
N THR A 51 -4.57 -17.87 -13.31
CA THR A 51 -4.42 -18.32 -14.69
C THR A 51 -3.12 -17.82 -15.32
N PHE A 52 -2.49 -18.61 -16.18
CA PHE A 52 -1.43 -18.17 -17.07
C PHE A 52 -1.77 -18.53 -18.53
N PRO A 53 -1.62 -17.60 -19.51
CA PRO A 53 -1.13 -16.23 -19.37
C PRO A 53 -2.11 -15.30 -18.63
N PRO A 54 -1.68 -14.10 -18.19
CA PRO A 54 -2.58 -13.11 -17.62
C PRO A 54 -3.67 -12.69 -18.61
N VAL A 55 -4.85 -12.36 -18.09
CA VAL A 55 -5.93 -11.78 -18.92
C VAL A 55 -5.57 -10.37 -19.37
N GLU A 56 -4.74 -9.67 -18.61
CA GLU A 56 -4.29 -8.32 -18.91
C GLU A 56 -2.80 -8.12 -18.61
N TRP A 57 -2.10 -7.45 -19.52
CA TRP A 57 -0.69 -7.08 -19.41
C TRP A 57 -0.54 -5.63 -19.88
N ARG A 58 -0.81 -4.68 -18.97
CA ARG A 58 -0.75 -3.25 -19.27
C ARG A 58 0.63 -2.69 -18.97
N PHE A 59 1.29 -2.24 -20.04
CA PHE A 59 2.48 -1.42 -19.90
C PHE A 59 2.13 -0.08 -19.25
N THR A 60 2.89 0.29 -18.22
CA THR A 60 2.79 1.55 -17.50
C THR A 60 4.12 2.31 -17.62
N ALA A 61 4.96 2.28 -16.60
CA ALA A 61 6.29 2.85 -16.55
C ALA A 61 7.12 2.14 -15.48
N GLN A 62 8.44 2.34 -15.49
CA GLN A 62 9.32 1.82 -14.45
C GLN A 62 8.94 2.42 -13.10
N GLY A 63 9.15 1.65 -12.03
CA GLY A 63 8.88 2.11 -10.68
C GLY A 63 7.47 1.82 -10.18
N ALA A 64 6.66 1.07 -10.94
CA ALA A 64 5.36 0.56 -10.51
C ALA A 64 5.51 -0.22 -9.21
N HIS A 65 4.90 0.26 -8.12
CA HIS A 65 5.21 -0.25 -6.79
C HIS A 65 4.02 -0.91 -6.09
N ALA A 66 2.78 -0.59 -6.49
CA ALA A 66 1.59 -1.24 -5.96
C ALA A 66 0.48 -1.27 -7.00
N ILE A 67 -0.54 -2.11 -6.79
CA ILE A 67 -1.82 -2.02 -7.50
C ILE A 67 -2.95 -2.48 -6.59
N LEU A 68 -3.97 -1.63 -6.44
CA LEU A 68 -5.22 -1.98 -5.74
C LEU A 68 -6.41 -1.42 -6.52
N THR A 69 -7.52 -2.16 -6.51
CA THR A 69 -8.81 -1.63 -6.95
C THR A 69 -9.45 -0.79 -5.85
N ASP A 70 -10.24 0.21 -6.20
CA ASP A 70 -11.03 1.00 -5.25
C ASP A 70 -12.11 0.14 -4.56
N ARG A 71 -12.84 0.73 -3.61
CA ARG A 71 -13.87 0.03 -2.84
C ARG A 71 -15.04 -0.44 -3.74
N SER A 72 -15.36 0.30 -4.79
CA SER A 72 -16.41 -0.08 -5.74
C SER A 72 -15.95 -1.15 -6.75
N ASN A 73 -14.65 -1.48 -6.77
CA ASN A 73 -14.03 -2.38 -7.73
C ASN A 73 -14.18 -1.93 -9.19
N ARG A 74 -14.26 -0.62 -9.42
CA ARG A 74 -14.43 0.00 -10.74
C ARG A 74 -13.18 0.70 -11.23
N PHE A 75 -12.27 1.04 -10.32
CA PHE A 75 -11.04 1.77 -10.62
C PHE A 75 -9.85 1.05 -10.02
N ALA A 76 -8.69 1.18 -10.64
CA ALA A 76 -7.43 0.69 -10.11
C ALA A 76 -6.34 1.75 -10.24
N TYR A 77 -5.49 1.85 -9.21
CA TYR A 77 -4.39 2.81 -9.19
C TYR A 77 -3.05 2.12 -9.08
N VAL A 78 -2.10 2.59 -9.87
CA VAL A 78 -0.73 2.05 -9.92
C VAL A 78 0.25 3.19 -9.65
N PRO A 79 0.66 3.40 -8.38
CA PRO A 79 1.67 4.39 -8.04
C PRO A 79 3.04 3.99 -8.59
N HIS A 80 3.76 4.97 -9.10
CA HIS A 80 5.12 4.87 -9.56
C HIS A 80 5.99 5.90 -8.84
N ILE A 81 7.05 5.40 -8.21
CA ILE A 81 7.95 6.24 -7.42
C ILE A 81 8.73 7.23 -8.30
N ALA A 82 9.36 8.22 -7.68
CA ALA A 82 10.09 9.28 -8.39
C ALA A 82 11.54 8.88 -8.67
N ASN A 83 12.11 8.01 -7.84
CA ASN A 83 13.44 7.44 -8.08
C ASN A 83 13.32 6.19 -8.94
N ARG A 84 13.81 6.25 -10.19
CA ARG A 84 13.65 5.21 -11.23
C ARG A 84 12.20 5.02 -11.70
N GLY A 85 11.40 6.07 -11.62
CA GLY A 85 10.06 6.09 -12.17
C GLY A 85 9.61 7.52 -12.47
N PRO A 86 8.41 7.69 -13.05
CA PRO A 86 7.94 8.98 -13.55
C PRO A 86 7.37 9.91 -12.48
N ASN A 87 7.33 9.53 -11.19
CA ASN A 87 6.63 10.28 -10.14
C ASN A 87 5.14 10.48 -10.45
N ARG A 88 4.40 9.37 -10.67
CA ARG A 88 3.01 9.40 -11.14
C ARG A 88 2.17 8.27 -10.56
N ILE A 89 0.87 8.50 -10.49
CA ILE A 89 -0.15 7.50 -10.18
C ILE A 89 -0.92 7.25 -11.47
N TYR A 90 -0.77 6.07 -12.05
CA TYR A 90 -1.58 5.66 -13.21
C TYR A 90 -2.99 5.29 -12.73
N GLN A 91 -4.00 5.70 -13.48
CA GLN A 91 -5.41 5.58 -13.14
C GLN A 91 -6.11 4.75 -14.22
N PHE A 92 -6.83 3.70 -13.81
CA PHE A 92 -7.53 2.82 -14.73
C PHE A 92 -8.99 2.65 -14.31
N ARG A 93 -9.88 2.55 -15.30
CA ARG A 93 -11.16 1.85 -15.14
C ARG A 93 -10.87 0.36 -15.16
N PHE A 94 -11.31 -0.35 -14.13
CA PHE A 94 -11.21 -1.80 -13.98
C PHE A 94 -12.55 -2.44 -14.35
N ASP A 95 -12.52 -3.31 -15.35
CA ASP A 95 -13.66 -4.15 -15.71
C ASP A 95 -13.62 -5.39 -14.82
N ALA A 96 -14.47 -5.41 -13.80
CA ALA A 96 -14.54 -6.53 -12.88
C ALA A 96 -14.97 -7.83 -13.58
N GLN A 97 -15.66 -7.81 -14.72
CA GLN A 97 -16.08 -9.03 -15.41
C GLN A 97 -14.94 -9.66 -16.21
N THR A 98 -14.10 -8.84 -16.83
CA THR A 98 -13.07 -9.30 -17.77
C THR A 98 -11.64 -9.18 -17.25
N GLY A 99 -11.42 -8.47 -16.14
CA GLY A 99 -10.10 -8.15 -15.59
C GLY A 99 -9.34 -7.08 -16.38
N ARG A 100 -10.00 -6.39 -17.31
CA ARG A 100 -9.36 -5.38 -18.17
C ARG A 100 -9.09 -4.09 -17.42
N LEU A 101 -7.92 -3.53 -17.66
CA LEU A 101 -7.51 -2.20 -17.22
C LEU A 101 -7.57 -1.24 -18.42
N THR A 102 -8.49 -0.27 -18.40
CA THR A 102 -8.61 0.76 -19.43
C THR A 102 -8.12 2.08 -18.84
N PRO A 103 -7.18 2.80 -19.47
CA PRO A 103 -6.70 4.08 -18.94
C PRO A 103 -7.87 5.03 -18.68
N GLY A 104 -7.81 5.73 -17.55
CA GLY A 104 -8.70 6.86 -17.28
C GLY A 104 -8.39 8.05 -18.19
N ASP A 105 -9.18 9.11 -18.04
CA ASP A 105 -8.92 10.41 -18.67
C ASP A 105 -8.92 11.47 -17.56
N PRO A 106 -7.75 12.01 -17.16
CA PRO A 106 -6.42 11.70 -17.66
C PRO A 106 -5.93 10.29 -17.24
N PRO A 107 -4.99 9.69 -18.00
CA PRO A 107 -4.50 8.32 -17.72
C PRO A 107 -3.63 8.21 -16.46
N PHE A 108 -3.18 9.35 -15.93
CA PHE A 108 -2.40 9.42 -14.71
C PHE A 108 -2.59 10.78 -14.01
N HIS A 109 -2.37 10.78 -12.71
CA HIS A 109 -2.11 11.97 -11.90
C HIS A 109 -0.60 12.01 -11.58
N GLY A 110 0.01 13.18 -11.45
CA GLY A 110 1.41 13.31 -11.06
C GLY A 110 1.63 14.53 -10.18
N PRO A 111 2.15 14.38 -8.94
CA PRO A 111 2.55 15.53 -8.14
C PRO A 111 3.70 16.29 -8.81
N GLU A 112 3.73 17.62 -8.63
CA GLU A 112 4.82 18.46 -9.14
C GLU A 112 6.10 18.25 -8.33
N GLU A 113 5.95 18.05 -7.01
CA GLU A 113 7.04 17.76 -6.10
C GLU A 113 7.57 16.34 -6.26
N TYR A 114 8.84 16.13 -5.92
CA TYR A 114 9.54 14.84 -5.99
C TYR A 114 9.11 13.88 -4.87
N LEU A 115 7.83 13.52 -4.83
CA LEU A 115 7.21 12.74 -3.75
C LEU A 115 7.47 11.24 -3.88
N GLY A 116 7.32 10.71 -5.09
CA GLY A 116 7.42 9.28 -5.37
C GLY A 116 6.34 8.43 -4.70
N PRO A 117 5.07 8.54 -5.14
CA PRO A 117 3.99 7.69 -4.65
C PRO A 117 4.36 6.21 -4.74
N ARG A 118 4.14 5.44 -3.68
CA ARG A 118 4.69 4.08 -3.53
C ARG A 118 3.64 3.02 -3.18
N ALA A 119 3.09 3.08 -1.97
CA ALA A 119 2.03 2.19 -1.52
C ALA A 119 0.77 3.02 -1.30
N LEU A 120 -0.40 2.37 -1.32
CA LEU A 120 -1.68 3.05 -1.18
C LEU A 120 -2.61 2.35 -0.20
N ALA A 121 -3.49 3.12 0.44
CA ALA A 121 -4.58 2.64 1.28
C ALA A 121 -5.84 3.46 1.00
N PHE A 122 -6.97 2.79 0.81
CA PHE A 122 -8.27 3.46 0.65
C PHE A 122 -8.91 3.70 2.00
N HIS A 123 -9.58 4.83 2.17
CA HIS A 123 -10.48 5.00 3.29
C HIS A 123 -11.62 3.96 3.20
N PRO A 124 -12.02 3.30 4.32
CA PRO A 124 -13.04 2.26 4.28
C PRO A 124 -14.44 2.78 3.89
N PHE A 125 -14.71 4.07 4.11
CA PHE A 125 -16.05 4.67 3.93
C PHE A 125 -16.12 5.89 3.01
N LEU A 126 -14.98 6.55 2.76
CA LEU A 126 -14.92 7.79 1.99
C LEU A 126 -14.30 7.47 0.63
N ASP A 127 -14.62 8.27 -0.38
CA ASP A 127 -13.98 8.20 -1.69
C ASP A 127 -12.62 8.93 -1.64
N VAL A 128 -11.73 8.43 -0.78
CA VAL A 128 -10.40 8.97 -0.51
C VAL A 128 -9.37 7.85 -0.53
N VAL A 129 -8.22 8.12 -1.13
CA VAL A 129 -7.04 7.24 -1.13
C VAL A 129 -5.81 7.99 -0.65
N TYR A 130 -5.00 7.29 0.13
CA TYR A 130 -3.75 7.79 0.68
C TYR A 130 -2.58 7.08 0.03
N PHE A 131 -1.53 7.82 -0.32
CA PHE A 131 -0.29 7.27 -0.82
C PHE A 131 0.85 7.57 0.15
N SER A 132 1.69 6.57 0.43
CA SER A 132 3.00 6.84 0.99
C SER A 132 3.92 7.36 -0.10
N ASP A 133 4.64 8.43 0.19
CA ASP A 133 5.55 9.10 -0.74
C ASP A 133 6.99 8.73 -0.40
N GLU A 134 7.57 7.80 -1.17
CA GLU A 134 8.86 7.20 -0.89
C GLU A 134 9.97 8.25 -0.79
N GLN A 135 10.04 9.15 -1.77
CA GLN A 135 11.08 10.18 -1.84
C GLN A 135 10.72 11.42 -1.04
N GLY A 136 9.42 11.74 -0.94
CA GLY A 136 8.91 12.91 -0.22
C GLY A 136 8.93 12.75 1.30
N SER A 137 9.03 11.53 1.82
CA SER A 137 8.88 11.24 3.26
C SER A 137 7.58 11.84 3.83
N SER A 138 6.49 11.60 3.10
CA SER A 138 5.18 12.15 3.35
C SER A 138 4.07 11.13 3.08
N VAL A 139 2.86 11.50 3.44
CA VAL A 139 1.63 10.89 2.95
C VAL A 139 0.84 11.95 2.21
N THR A 140 0.35 11.59 1.01
CA THR A 140 -0.56 12.43 0.25
C THR A 140 -1.94 11.80 0.17
N ALA A 141 -2.96 12.55 0.59
CA ALA A 141 -4.37 12.20 0.50
C ALA A 141 -4.97 12.76 -0.79
N TYR A 142 -5.76 11.95 -1.49
CA TYR A 142 -6.47 12.31 -2.71
C TYR A 142 -7.96 11.98 -2.58
N ALA A 143 -8.82 12.90 -2.99
CA ALA A 143 -10.21 12.60 -3.28
C ALA A 143 -10.31 11.85 -4.61
N ILE A 144 -11.24 10.89 -4.67
CA ILE A 144 -11.57 10.12 -5.86
C ILE A 144 -12.90 10.65 -6.39
N ASP A 145 -12.94 11.00 -7.67
CA ASP A 145 -14.21 11.19 -8.36
C ASP A 145 -14.93 9.83 -8.49
N PRO A 146 -16.15 9.64 -7.95
CA PRO A 146 -16.83 8.34 -7.94
C PRO A 146 -17.31 7.87 -9.33
N ASP A 147 -17.41 8.78 -10.31
CA ASP A 147 -17.90 8.49 -11.65
C ASP A 147 -16.75 8.28 -12.65
N GLU A 148 -15.71 9.09 -12.53
CA GLU A 148 -14.55 9.12 -13.43
C GLU A 148 -13.35 8.35 -12.87
N GLY A 149 -13.21 8.26 -11.55
CA GLY A 149 -12.07 7.66 -10.86
C GLY A 149 -10.83 8.55 -10.82
N THR A 150 -10.96 9.83 -11.18
CA THR A 150 -9.86 10.79 -11.23
C THR A 150 -9.47 11.25 -9.83
N LEU A 151 -8.17 11.44 -9.61
CA LEU A 151 -7.61 11.85 -8.31
C LEU A 151 -7.41 13.36 -8.23
N SER A 152 -7.89 13.96 -7.15
CA SER A 152 -7.65 15.37 -6.78
C SER A 152 -6.91 15.46 -5.45
N PRO A 153 -5.73 16.12 -5.37
CA PRO A 153 -4.96 16.20 -4.13
C PRO A 153 -5.72 17.00 -3.08
N LEU A 154 -5.80 16.46 -1.86
CA LEU A 154 -6.38 17.12 -0.69
C LEU A 154 -5.31 17.73 0.20
N GLN A 155 -4.26 16.95 0.46
CA GLN A 155 -3.23 17.30 1.43
C GLN A 155 -2.00 16.42 1.23
N THR A 156 -0.82 17.00 1.39
CA THR A 156 0.44 16.29 1.64
C THR A 156 0.93 16.65 3.04
N ILE A 157 1.28 15.65 3.85
CA ILE A 157 1.79 15.85 5.22
C ILE A 157 3.04 15.00 5.45
N SER A 158 4.06 15.57 6.10
CA SER A 158 5.30 14.85 6.39
C SER A 158 5.09 13.74 7.44
N THR A 159 5.77 12.61 7.27
CA THR A 159 5.87 11.53 8.26
C THR A 159 6.97 11.78 9.29
N LEU A 160 7.79 12.82 9.11
CA LEU A 160 8.99 13.09 9.90
C LEU A 160 8.74 14.20 10.93
N PRO A 161 9.53 14.24 12.02
CA PRO A 161 9.48 15.37 12.94
C PRO A 161 9.98 16.64 12.25
N ALA A 162 9.42 17.78 12.66
CA ALA A 162 9.84 19.08 12.13
C ALA A 162 11.36 19.28 12.32
N GLY A 163 12.04 19.73 11.27
CA GLY A 163 13.47 19.99 11.29
C GLY A 163 14.37 18.76 11.14
N TYR A 164 13.82 17.56 10.92
CA TYR A 164 14.66 16.40 10.58
C TYR A 164 15.32 16.57 9.20
N THR A 165 16.64 16.40 9.15
CA THR A 165 17.45 16.59 7.93
C THR A 165 18.19 15.32 7.48
N GLY A 166 17.99 14.19 8.18
CA GLY A 166 18.59 12.92 7.81
C GLY A 166 17.94 12.31 6.56
N ASN A 167 18.63 11.34 5.97
CA ASN A 167 18.07 10.58 4.84
C ASN A 167 16.89 9.74 5.31
N ASN A 168 15.77 9.80 4.59
CA ASN A 168 14.61 8.99 4.85
C ASN A 168 13.86 8.64 3.57
N THR A 169 13.20 7.48 3.58
CA THR A 169 12.18 7.13 2.61
C THR A 169 10.99 6.43 3.29
N CYS A 170 9.76 6.74 2.86
CA CYS A 170 8.60 5.98 3.32
C CYS A 170 8.55 4.59 2.68
N SER A 171 7.89 3.61 3.32
CA SER A 171 7.68 2.28 2.75
C SER A 171 6.19 1.98 2.56
N GLN A 172 5.59 1.18 3.42
CA GLN A 172 4.17 0.82 3.32
C GLN A 172 3.27 1.90 3.94
N ILE A 173 1.96 1.69 3.83
CA ILE A 173 0.91 2.50 4.46
C ILE A 173 -0.23 1.56 4.84
N ARG A 174 -0.86 1.80 6.00
CA ARG A 174 -2.08 1.09 6.43
C ARG A 174 -3.03 2.06 7.09
N ILE A 175 -4.31 1.78 6.96
CA ILE A 175 -5.39 2.50 7.64
C ILE A 175 -6.18 1.51 8.49
N SER A 176 -6.67 1.94 9.65
CA SER A 176 -7.56 1.14 10.48
C SER A 176 -8.85 0.79 9.72
N SER A 177 -9.47 -0.33 10.10
CA SER A 177 -10.76 -0.75 9.53
C SER A 177 -11.90 0.24 9.83
N THR A 178 -11.76 1.03 10.91
CA THR A 178 -12.65 2.16 11.23
C THR A 178 -12.40 3.40 10.39
N GLY A 179 -11.24 3.50 9.73
CA GLY A 179 -10.84 4.66 8.93
C GLY A 179 -10.25 5.81 9.75
N GLU A 180 -10.24 5.74 11.08
CA GLU A 180 -9.88 6.83 11.97
C GLU A 180 -8.36 7.07 12.07
N PHE A 181 -7.54 6.05 11.82
CA PHE A 181 -6.09 6.16 11.94
C PHE A 181 -5.35 5.59 10.75
N LEU A 182 -4.28 6.28 10.37
CA LEU A 182 -3.38 5.90 9.29
C LEU A 182 -1.94 5.84 9.79
N PHE A 183 -1.19 4.83 9.34
CA PHE A 183 0.17 4.55 9.80
C PHE A 183 1.13 4.42 8.62
N ALA A 184 2.30 5.05 8.74
CA ALA A 184 3.34 5.07 7.72
C ALA A 184 4.75 4.86 8.32
N PRO A 185 5.42 3.73 8.06
CA PRO A 185 6.82 3.50 8.42
C PRO A 185 7.83 4.34 7.61
N ASN A 186 8.92 4.71 8.29
CA ASN A 186 10.03 5.54 7.82
C ASN A 186 11.35 4.77 7.84
N ARG A 187 11.96 4.56 6.67
CA ARG A 187 13.28 3.93 6.48
C ARG A 187 14.36 5.00 6.50
N GLY A 188 15.15 5.03 7.57
CA GLY A 188 16.13 6.09 7.83
C GLY A 188 15.91 6.69 9.21
N HIS A 189 14.76 7.34 9.42
CA HIS A 189 14.35 7.77 10.77
C HIS A 189 14.01 6.58 11.68
N ASN A 190 13.73 5.39 11.09
CA ASN A 190 13.44 4.14 11.79
C ASN A 190 12.31 4.30 12.80
N SER A 191 11.17 4.74 12.29
CA SER A 191 9.97 5.01 13.09
C SER A 191 8.70 4.65 12.33
N VAL A 192 7.59 4.54 13.04
CA VAL A 192 6.24 4.52 12.48
C VAL A 192 5.56 5.84 12.84
N ALA A 193 5.08 6.57 11.84
CA ALA A 193 4.26 7.76 12.01
C ALA A 193 2.78 7.39 12.06
N SER A 194 2.04 7.98 12.98
CA SER A 194 0.58 7.83 13.12
C SER A 194 -0.12 9.14 12.77
N PHE A 195 -1.26 9.04 12.09
CA PHE A 195 -2.11 10.16 11.72
C PHE A 195 -3.55 9.86 12.11
N ARG A 196 -4.26 10.87 12.64
CA ARG A 196 -5.72 10.87 12.75
C ARG A 196 -6.31 11.31 11.42
N VAL A 197 -7.37 10.62 11.00
CA VAL A 197 -8.12 10.92 9.79
C VAL A 197 -9.39 11.69 10.17
N ASP A 198 -9.64 12.79 9.49
CA ASP A 198 -10.91 13.51 9.60
C ASP A 198 -12.02 12.72 8.88
N ASP A 199 -13.08 12.38 9.61
CA ASP A 199 -14.14 11.47 9.18
C ASP A 199 -15.02 12.00 8.03
N THR A 200 -14.91 13.30 7.75
CA THR A 200 -15.73 14.00 6.77
C THR A 200 -14.91 14.35 5.53
N THR A 201 -13.69 14.83 5.71
CA THR A 201 -12.84 15.36 4.64
C THR A 201 -11.74 14.40 4.22
N GLY A 202 -11.43 13.37 5.01
CA GLY A 202 -10.29 12.48 4.79
C GLY A 202 -8.94 13.16 4.95
N ARG A 203 -8.87 14.34 5.57
CA ARG A 203 -7.61 15.04 5.84
C ARG A 203 -6.89 14.40 7.03
N LEU A 204 -5.56 14.48 7.01
CA LEU A 204 -4.70 13.88 8.02
C LEU A 204 -4.19 14.93 9.01
N THR A 205 -4.23 14.59 10.29
CA THR A 205 -3.53 15.33 11.36
C THR A 205 -2.50 14.41 12.00
N ALA A 206 -1.28 14.91 12.22
CA ALA A 206 -0.26 14.11 12.91
C ALA A 206 -0.74 13.75 14.33
N ALA A 207 -0.72 12.46 14.66
CA ALA A 207 -1.16 11.96 15.96
C ALA A 207 0.03 11.55 16.84
N GLY A 208 1.01 10.87 16.25
CA GLY A 208 2.13 10.33 17.01
C GLY A 208 3.26 9.79 16.15
N ARG A 209 4.33 9.38 16.80
CA ARG A 209 5.46 8.70 16.16
C ARG A 209 6.20 7.85 17.18
N VAL A 210 6.46 6.59 16.84
CA VAL A 210 7.22 5.66 17.69
C VAL A 210 8.47 5.15 16.95
N GLY A 211 9.58 4.99 17.66
CA GLY A 211 10.78 4.33 17.11
C GLY A 211 10.51 2.85 16.84
N THR A 212 11.15 2.28 15.82
CA THR A 212 11.01 0.87 15.45
C THR A 212 12.33 0.28 14.92
N GLU A 213 12.27 -0.97 14.51
CA GLU A 213 13.38 -1.70 13.90
C GLU A 213 13.95 -1.00 12.65
N PRO A 214 15.29 -0.98 12.46
CA PRO A 214 15.93 -0.28 11.35
C PRO A 214 15.45 -0.70 9.96
N VAL A 215 15.16 0.29 9.10
CA VAL A 215 14.63 0.11 7.74
C VAL A 215 13.32 -0.70 7.76
N PRO A 216 12.25 -0.20 8.42
CA PRO A 216 10.97 -0.91 8.53
C PRO A 216 10.30 -1.02 7.16
N ARG A 217 10.47 -2.16 6.49
CA ARG A 217 9.96 -2.39 5.12
C ARG A 217 8.77 -3.33 5.10
N ALA A 218 8.78 -4.33 5.98
CA ALA A 218 7.65 -5.22 6.22
C ALA A 218 6.75 -4.61 7.28
N PHE A 219 5.46 -4.50 7.00
CA PHE A 219 4.53 -3.76 7.84
C PHE A 219 3.12 -4.33 7.73
N GLY A 220 2.43 -4.46 8.85
CA GLY A 220 1.07 -4.99 8.91
C GLY A 220 0.28 -4.37 10.05
N LEU A 221 -1.00 -4.15 9.82
CA LEU A 221 -1.99 -3.82 10.83
C LEU A 221 -2.98 -4.98 10.85
N ASP A 222 -3.33 -5.48 12.03
CA ASP A 222 -4.31 -6.56 12.13
C ASP A 222 -5.70 -6.08 11.68
N PRO A 223 -6.60 -6.98 11.26
CA PRO A 223 -7.92 -6.61 10.75
C PRO A 223 -8.80 -5.83 11.74
N GLU A 224 -8.62 -6.07 13.04
CA GLU A 224 -9.36 -5.39 14.11
C GLU A 224 -8.67 -4.08 14.54
N GLY A 225 -7.50 -3.77 13.98
CA GLY A 225 -6.75 -2.55 14.24
C GLY A 225 -6.19 -2.42 15.65
N ARG A 226 -6.07 -3.53 16.39
CA ARG A 226 -5.55 -3.59 17.76
C ARG A 226 -4.02 -3.69 17.83
N PHE A 227 -3.41 -4.28 16.81
CA PHE A 227 -1.99 -4.63 16.77
C PHE A 227 -1.36 -4.24 15.44
N LEU A 228 -0.21 -3.61 15.55
CA LEU A 228 0.63 -3.22 14.42
C LEU A 228 1.99 -3.89 14.53
N PHE A 229 2.52 -4.30 13.39
CA PHE A 229 3.78 -5.01 13.28
C PHE A 229 4.67 -4.32 12.26
N ALA A 230 5.92 -4.07 12.62
CA ALA A 230 6.92 -3.46 11.76
C ALA A 230 8.23 -4.24 11.84
N ALA A 231 8.65 -4.83 10.72
CA ALA A 231 9.90 -5.56 10.64
C ALA A 231 10.99 -4.75 9.94
N GLY A 232 12.14 -4.66 10.59
CA GLY A 232 13.33 -4.01 10.08
C GLY A 232 14.04 -4.90 9.07
N GLN A 233 14.10 -4.44 7.82
CA GLN A 233 14.83 -5.16 6.77
C GLN A 233 16.30 -5.37 7.16
N GLN A 234 16.89 -4.35 7.80
CA GLN A 234 18.31 -4.35 8.17
C GLN A 234 18.58 -5.18 9.43
N SER A 235 17.66 -5.22 10.39
CA SER A 235 17.87 -5.97 11.64
C SER A 235 17.43 -7.42 11.57
N GLY A 236 16.49 -7.77 10.68
CA GLY A 236 15.89 -9.11 10.65
C GLY A 236 14.91 -9.38 11.79
N ARG A 237 14.44 -8.31 12.46
CA ARG A 237 13.54 -8.39 13.61
C ARG A 237 12.20 -7.73 13.32
N LEU A 238 11.15 -8.22 13.97
CA LEU A 238 9.77 -7.74 13.93
C LEU A 238 9.42 -7.14 15.28
N ALA A 239 9.17 -5.83 15.34
CA ALA A 239 8.58 -5.19 16.51
C ALA A 239 7.05 -5.20 16.40
N SER A 240 6.38 -5.48 17.51
CA SER A 240 4.93 -5.45 17.67
C SER A 240 4.49 -4.30 18.57
N TYR A 241 3.30 -3.77 18.32
CA TYR A 241 2.75 -2.61 19.01
C TYR A 241 1.26 -2.82 19.27
N ALA A 242 0.78 -2.42 20.44
CA ALA A 242 -0.65 -2.19 20.68
C ALA A 242 -1.04 -0.81 20.15
N VAL A 243 -2.19 -0.73 19.49
CA VAL A 243 -2.76 0.51 18.96
C VAL A 243 -3.74 1.08 19.98
N ASP A 244 -3.55 2.34 20.36
CA ASP A 244 -4.56 3.08 21.12
C ASP A 244 -5.67 3.56 20.16
N HIS A 245 -6.90 3.13 20.40
CA HIS A 245 -8.04 3.43 19.52
C HIS A 245 -8.62 4.85 19.72
N GLU A 246 -8.19 5.59 20.73
CA GLU A 246 -8.62 6.97 20.95
C GLU A 246 -7.63 7.97 20.36
N SER A 247 -6.32 7.72 20.53
CA SER A 247 -5.25 8.62 20.12
C SER A 247 -4.52 8.19 18.84
N GLY A 248 -4.51 6.89 18.50
CA GLY A 248 -3.69 6.34 17.42
C GLY A 248 -2.22 6.15 17.81
N ASP A 249 -1.90 6.28 19.09
CA ASP A 249 -0.56 6.00 19.60
C ASP A 249 -0.24 4.51 19.55
N LEU A 250 1.07 4.23 19.45
CA LEU A 250 1.60 2.88 19.37
C LEU A 250 2.40 2.59 20.63
N THR A 251 1.94 1.64 21.44
CA THR A 251 2.66 1.17 22.62
C THR A 251 3.50 -0.05 22.23
N PRO A 252 4.84 0.02 22.35
CA PRO A 252 5.70 -1.14 22.06
C PRO A 252 5.34 -2.34 22.92
N LEU A 253 5.32 -3.51 22.31
CA LEU A 253 5.14 -4.80 22.96
C LEU A 253 6.45 -5.59 22.90
N GLU A 254 6.47 -6.65 22.09
CA GLU A 254 7.62 -7.54 21.96
C GLU A 254 8.31 -7.39 20.60
N THR A 255 9.58 -7.81 20.56
CA THR A 255 10.38 -7.90 19.33
C THR A 255 10.83 -9.34 19.10
N TYR A 256 10.65 -9.83 17.88
CA TYR A 256 10.94 -11.21 17.47
C TYR A 256 11.99 -11.26 16.37
N GLU A 257 12.89 -12.24 16.42
CA GLU A 257 13.75 -12.59 15.28
C GLU A 257 12.91 -13.27 14.20
N VAL A 258 12.94 -12.76 12.97
CA VAL A 258 12.15 -13.29 11.83
C VAL A 258 13.01 -13.69 10.63
N GLY A 259 14.33 -13.59 10.78
CA GLY A 259 15.29 -13.94 9.75
C GLY A 259 15.70 -12.76 8.86
N ASN A 260 16.43 -13.05 7.79
CA ASN A 260 17.10 -12.02 7.01
C ASN A 260 16.13 -11.29 6.06
N ASN A 261 16.26 -9.95 5.98
CA ASN A 261 15.56 -9.09 5.03
C ASN A 261 14.03 -9.31 4.99
N PRO A 262 13.29 -9.16 6.10
CA PRO A 262 11.83 -9.26 6.05
C PRO A 262 11.23 -8.19 5.12
N MET A 263 10.33 -8.61 4.22
CA MET A 263 9.77 -7.75 3.15
C MET A 263 8.27 -7.49 3.27
N SER A 264 7.51 -8.36 3.94
CA SER A 264 6.06 -8.24 4.11
C SER A 264 5.59 -8.86 5.42
N VAL A 265 4.50 -8.34 5.98
CA VAL A 265 3.74 -8.93 7.08
C VAL A 265 2.29 -9.03 6.64
N GLN A 266 1.71 -10.23 6.72
CA GLN A 266 0.29 -10.47 6.47
C GLN A 266 -0.34 -11.14 7.68
N ILE A 267 -1.54 -10.71 8.04
CA ILE A 267 -2.28 -11.20 9.21
C ILE A 267 -3.63 -11.71 8.68
N PRO A 268 -3.71 -12.97 8.24
CA PRO A 268 -4.95 -13.52 7.72
C PRO A 268 -5.91 -13.79 8.87
N THR A 269 -7.20 -13.51 8.64
CA THR A 269 -8.26 -14.10 9.46
C THR A 269 -8.49 -15.52 8.97
N LEU A 270 -8.36 -16.51 9.84
CA LEU A 270 -8.73 -17.88 9.53
C LEU A 270 -10.14 -18.11 10.05
N ASP A 271 -11.06 -18.50 9.16
CA ASP A 271 -12.39 -18.94 9.59
C ASP A 271 -12.23 -20.18 10.49
N GLY A 272 -12.74 -20.07 11.73
CA GLY A 272 -12.77 -21.15 12.73
C GLY A 272 -13.97 -22.06 12.57
#